data_AF-A0A4R2IYS7-F1
#
_entry.id   AF-A0A4R2IYS7-F1
#
_cell.length_a   1.000
_cell.length_b   1.000
_cell.length_c   1.000
_cell.angle_alpha   90.00
_cell.angle_beta   90.00
_cell.angle_gamma   90.00
#
_symmetry.space_group_name_H-M   'P 1'
#
loop_
_entity.id
_entity.type
_entity.pdbx_description
1 polymer ?
#
loop_
_entity_poly.entity_id
_entity_poly.type
_entity_poly.pdbx_seq_one_letter_code
_entity_poly.pdbx_strand_id
1 'polypeptide(L)'
;MDGYGLSIDEVRTTCRKVAGEVDDISRQADVVRRSEVVSSDFGVGTDIGASYVEVTHGVLADSLSAFGTASEGVIRKLLDTFAEYQRVDEDNSGLFRSDL
;
A
#
# COMPACT_ATOMS: atom_id res chain seq x y z
N MET A 1 -21.86 -14.67 -21.66
CA MET A 1 -21.92 -13.21 -21.95
C MET A 1 -20.72 -12.65 -21.20
N ASP A 2 -19.53 -12.87 -21.74
CA ASP A 2 -18.29 -12.94 -20.96
C ASP A 2 -17.43 -11.74 -21.33
N GLY A 3 -17.64 -10.60 -20.66
CA GLY A 3 -16.96 -9.36 -21.04
C GLY A 3 -16.60 -8.41 -19.90
N TYR A 4 -17.05 -8.68 -18.68
CA TYR A 4 -16.87 -7.76 -17.54
C TYR A 4 -16.41 -8.45 -16.24
N GLY A 5 -16.08 -9.74 -16.29
CA GLY A 5 -15.54 -10.44 -15.12
C GLY A 5 -14.05 -10.14 -14.96
N LEU A 6 -13.70 -9.19 -14.11
CA LEU A 6 -12.35 -9.11 -13.54
C LEU A 6 -12.05 -10.45 -12.87
N SER A 7 -11.03 -11.18 -13.34
CA SER A 7 -10.67 -12.46 -12.72
C SER A 7 -10.11 -12.20 -11.32
N ILE A 8 -10.57 -12.95 -10.33
CA ILE A 8 -10.05 -12.89 -8.95
C ILE A 8 -8.54 -13.08 -8.92
N ASP A 9 -8.00 -13.92 -9.81
CA ASP A 9 -6.56 -14.15 -9.89
C ASP A 9 -5.80 -12.92 -10.40
N GLU A 10 -6.39 -12.16 -11.33
CA GLU A 10 -5.83 -10.88 -11.80
C GLU A 10 -5.86 -9.83 -10.70
N VAL A 11 -6.94 -9.77 -9.92
CA VAL A 11 -7.08 -8.85 -8.79
C VAL A 11 -6.09 -9.20 -7.69
N ARG A 12 -5.99 -10.48 -7.31
CA ARG A 12 -5.00 -10.96 -6.32
C ARG A 12 -3.57 -10.67 -6.78
N THR A 13 -3.29 -10.90 -8.06
CA THR A 13 -1.97 -10.61 -8.63
C THR A 13 -1.64 -9.12 -8.58
N THR A 14 -2.60 -8.27 -8.95
CA THR A 14 -2.44 -6.81 -8.90
C THR A 14 -2.28 -6.33 -7.46
N CYS A 15 -3.13 -6.80 -6.53
CA CYS A 15 -3.04 -6.48 -5.11
C CYS A 15 -1.68 -6.87 -4.51
N ARG A 16 -1.13 -8.03 -4.88
CA ARG A 16 0.22 -8.46 -4.44
C ARG A 16 1.32 -7.56 -5.00
N LYS A 17 1.23 -7.14 -6.27
CA LYS A 17 2.19 -6.20 -6.86
C LYS A 17 2.17 -4.85 -6.14
N VAL A 18 0.98 -4.28 -5.95
CA VAL A 18 0.82 -3.01 -5.22
C VAL A 18 1.28 -3.15 -3.78
N ALA A 19 1.00 -4.27 -3.11
CA ALA A 19 1.51 -4.53 -1.75
C ALA A 19 3.04 -4.54 -1.69
N GLY A 20 3.70 -5.15 -2.69
CA GLY A 20 5.16 -5.13 -2.79
C GLY A 20 5.73 -3.73 -2.97
N GLU A 21 5.15 -2.93 -3.86
CA GLU A 21 5.56 -1.53 -4.06
C GLU A 21 5.33 -0.66 -2.82
N VAL A 22 4.24 -0.93 -2.08
CA VAL A 22 3.92 -0.24 -0.82
C VAL A 22 4.90 -0.60 0.30
N ASP A 23 5.32 -1.86 0.38
CA ASP A 23 6.36 -2.31 1.31
C ASP A 23 7.70 -1.63 0.99
N ASP A 24 8.06 -1.52 -0.29
CA ASP A 24 9.23 -0.77 -0.74
C ASP A 24 9.20 0.70 -0.30
N ILE A 25 8.05 1.37 -0.46
CA ILE A 25 7.88 2.78 -0.04
C ILE A 25 8.01 2.91 1.48
N SER A 26 7.45 1.96 2.24
CA SER A 26 7.54 1.97 3.70
C SER A 26 8.98 1.75 4.18
N ARG A 27 9.74 0.87 3.51
CA ARG A 27 11.18 0.70 3.75
C ARG A 27 11.97 1.97 3.43
N GLN A 28 11.62 2.68 2.36
CA GLN A 28 12.27 3.96 2.03
C GLN A 28 12.02 5.02 3.10
N ALA A 29 10.82 5.07 3.69
CA ALA A 29 10.52 5.95 4.81
C ALA A 29 11.46 5.70 6.00
N ASP A 30 11.70 4.43 6.32
CA ASP A 30 12.63 4.01 7.37
C ASP A 30 14.08 4.39 7.06
N VAL A 31 14.51 4.25 5.80
CA VAL A 31 15.84 4.69 5.36
C VAL A 31 15.98 6.21 5.51
N VAL A 32 14.96 6.98 5.11
CA VAL A 32 14.98 8.44 5.26
C VAL A 32 15.06 8.84 6.74
N ARG A 33 14.32 8.19 7.64
CA ARG A 33 14.42 8.48 9.10
C ARG A 33 15.81 8.18 9.68
N ARG A 34 16.46 7.13 9.16
CA ARG A 34 17.77 6.66 9.64
C ARG A 34 18.93 7.25 8.86
N SER A 35 18.67 8.14 7.91
CA SER A 35 19.71 8.83 7.14
C SER A 35 20.69 9.50 8.10
N GLU A 36 21.99 9.34 7.83
CA GLU A 36 23.06 9.91 8.64
C GLU A 36 23.21 11.42 8.47
N VAL A 37 22.46 12.02 7.52
CA VAL A 37 22.47 13.47 7.29
C VAL A 37 21.94 14.19 8.52
N VAL A 38 22.76 15.06 9.09
CA VAL A 38 22.44 15.86 10.27
C VAL A 38 22.54 17.35 9.96
N SER A 39 21.92 18.19 10.77
CA SER A 39 21.89 19.65 10.56
C SER A 39 23.27 20.28 10.51
N SER A 40 24.27 19.70 11.20
CA SER A 40 25.66 20.16 11.18
C SER A 40 26.38 19.93 9.85
N ASP A 41 25.89 19.04 8.99
CA ASP A 41 26.48 18.79 7.67
C ASP A 41 26.35 20.01 6.75
N PHE A 42 25.46 20.97 7.11
CA PHE A 42 25.23 22.21 6.38
C PHE A 42 26.18 23.36 6.80
N GLY A 43 27.13 23.09 7.71
CA GLY A 43 28.16 24.06 8.11
C GLY A 43 27.58 25.34 8.72
N VAL A 44 27.88 26.50 8.13
CA VAL A 44 27.40 27.82 8.61
C VAL A 44 25.87 27.99 8.44
N GLY A 45 25.23 27.11 7.68
CA GLY A 45 23.78 27.08 7.46
C GLY A 45 23.03 26.14 8.40
N THR A 46 23.39 26.03 9.68
CA THR A 46 22.78 25.09 10.62
C THR A 46 21.26 25.20 10.73
N ASP A 47 20.68 26.40 10.60
CA ASP A 47 19.22 26.58 10.62
C ASP A 47 18.55 25.99 9.36
N ILE A 48 19.22 26.12 8.20
CA ILE A 48 18.79 25.51 6.95
C ILE A 48 18.90 23.98 7.06
N GLY A 49 19.99 23.49 7.65
CA GLY A 49 20.19 22.07 7.92
C GLY A 49 19.16 21.49 8.88
N ALA A 50 18.81 22.22 9.93
CA ALA A 50 17.76 21.82 10.87
C ALA A 50 16.41 21.73 10.18
N SER A 51 16.03 22.74 9.39
CA SER A 51 14.80 22.73 8.60
C SER A 51 14.77 21.61 7.56
N TYR A 52 15.89 21.35 6.89
CA TYR A 52 16.01 20.24 5.95
C TYR A 52 15.80 18.88 6.64
N VAL A 53 16.48 18.65 7.78
CA VAL A 53 16.35 17.41 8.56
C VAL A 53 14.93 17.25 9.08
N GLU A 54 14.29 18.30 9.57
CA GLU A 54 12.90 18.27 10.03
C GLU A 54 11.93 17.87 8.90
N VAL A 55 12.07 18.50 7.73
CA VAL A 55 11.21 18.21 6.57
C VAL A 55 11.44 16.80 6.04
N THR A 56 12.69 16.36 5.95
CA THR A 56 13.01 15.05 5.36
C THR A 56 12.81 13.89 6.34
N HIS A 57 13.43 13.95 7.52
CA HIS A 57 13.37 12.86 8.49
C HIS A 57 12.05 12.83 9.27
N GLY A 58 11.36 13.98 9.38
CA GLY A 58 10.03 14.07 9.96
C GLY A 58 8.95 13.98 8.90
N VAL A 59 8.65 15.11 8.25
CA VAL A 59 7.42 15.27 7.43
C VAL A 59 7.36 14.29 6.26
N LEU A 60 8.43 14.15 5.49
CA LEU A 60 8.47 13.24 4.34
C LEU A 60 8.37 11.78 4.79
N ALA A 61 9.17 11.36 5.77
CA ALA A 61 9.11 9.99 6.26
C ALA A 61 7.75 9.61 6.86
N ASP A 62 7.11 10.54 7.59
CA ASP A 62 5.76 10.35 8.12
C ASP A 62 4.73 10.23 7.00
N SER A 63 4.85 11.07 5.97
CA SER A 63 3.96 11.03 4.80
C SER A 63 4.08 9.71 4.03
N LEU A 64 5.30 9.20 3.83
CA LEU A 64 5.54 7.91 3.18
C LEU A 64 4.98 6.74 4.02
N SER A 65 5.17 6.79 5.34
CA SER A 65 4.61 5.78 6.27
C SER A 65 3.08 5.77 6.26
N ALA A 66 2.47 6.96 6.24
CA ALA A 66 1.01 7.11 6.18
C ALA A 66 0.45 6.62 4.84
N PHE A 67 1.12 6.93 3.72
CA PHE A 67 0.77 6.41 2.40
C PHE A 67 0.81 4.88 2.37
N GLY A 68 1.87 4.28 2.95
CA GLY A 68 1.98 2.83 3.00
C GLY A 68 0.84 2.18 3.78
N THR A 69 0.55 2.70 4.98
CA THR A 69 -0.56 2.23 5.83
C THR A 69 -1.92 2.35 5.13
N ALA A 70 -2.18 3.48 4.47
CA ALA A 70 -3.44 3.71 3.75
C ALA A 70 -3.59 2.73 2.57
N SER A 71 -2.51 2.51 1.83
CA SER A 71 -2.49 1.62 0.67
C SER A 71 -2.71 0.16 1.08
N GLU A 72 -2.07 -0.31 2.15
CA GLU A 72 -2.34 -1.63 2.72
C GLU A 72 -3.81 -1.79 3.13
N GLY A 73 -4.40 -0.76 3.73
CA GLY A 73 -5.82 -0.74 4.10
C GLY A 73 -6.74 -0.90 2.89
N VAL A 74 -6.44 -0.24 1.78
CA VAL A 74 -7.19 -0.36 0.52
C VAL A 74 -7.02 -1.75 -0.10
N ILE A 75 -5.79 -2.26 -0.15
CA ILE A 75 -5.50 -3.60 -0.69
C ILE A 75 -6.28 -4.67 0.09
N ARG A 76 -6.28 -4.59 1.43
CA ARG A 76 -7.01 -5.52 2.29
C ARG A 76 -8.51 -5.49 1.97
N LYS A 77 -9.10 -4.29 1.92
CA LYS A 77 -10.52 -4.12 1.57
C LYS A 77 -10.88 -4.66 0.19
N LEU A 78 -10.00 -4.48 -0.80
CA LEU A 78 -10.20 -5.05 -2.14
C LEU A 78 -10.20 -6.58 -2.07
N LEU A 79 -9.18 -7.18 -1.46
CA LEU A 79 -9.10 -8.64 -1.32
C LEU A 79 -10.32 -9.22 -0.58
N ASP A 80 -10.74 -8.59 0.52
CA ASP A 80 -11.91 -9.00 1.29
C ASP A 80 -13.19 -8.90 0.45
N THR A 81 -13.38 -7.80 -0.28
CA THR A 81 -14.54 -7.59 -1.16
C THR A 81 -14.60 -8.68 -2.24
N PHE A 82 -13.47 -9.00 -2.87
CA PHE A 82 -13.42 -10.04 -3.90
C PHE A 82 -13.61 -11.45 -3.35
N ALA A 83 -13.14 -11.74 -2.13
CA ALA A 83 -13.42 -13.00 -1.46
C ALA A 83 -14.93 -13.16 -1.18
N GLU A 84 -15.61 -12.08 -0.80
CA GLU A 84 -17.06 -12.09 -0.61
C GLU A 84 -17.83 -12.27 -1.92
N TYR A 85 -17.40 -11.61 -3.01
CA TYR A 85 -17.96 -11.86 -4.35
C TYR A 85 -17.83 -13.33 -4.74
N GLN A 86 -16.69 -13.97 -4.48
CA GLN A 86 -16.47 -15.39 -4.76
C GLN A 86 -17.45 -16.27 -3.99
N ARG A 87 -17.61 -16.00 -2.69
CA ARG A 87 -18.52 -16.74 -1.82
C ARG A 87 -19.97 -16.66 -2.31
N VAL A 88 -20.41 -15.47 -2.68
CA VAL A 88 -21.77 -15.24 -3.22
C VAL A 88 -21.97 -15.96 -4.57
N ASP A 89 -20.96 -15.96 -5.44
CA ASP A 89 -21.03 -16.65 -6.74
C ASP A 89 -21.04 -18.18 -6.59
N GLU A 90 -20.24 -18.72 -5.66
CA GLU A 90 -20.25 -20.14 -5.29
C GLU A 90 -21.58 -20.57 -4.66
N ASP A 91 -22.14 -19.78 -3.75
CA ASP A 91 -23.44 -20.05 -3.12
C ASP A 91 -24.58 -20.05 -4.15
N ASN A 92 -24.59 -19.08 -5.08
CA ASN A 92 -25.59 -18.99 -6.14
C ASN A 92 -25.46 -20.14 -7.16
N SER A 93 -24.24 -20.48 -7.58
CA SER A 93 -24.01 -21.59 -8.51
C SER A 93 -24.32 -22.96 -7.90
N GLY A 94 -24.20 -23.10 -6.57
CA GLY A 94 -24.65 -24.27 -5.81
C GLY A 94 -26.17 -24.44 -5.80
N LEU A 95 -26.92 -23.34 -5.66
CA LEU A 95 -28.39 -23.34 -5.69
C LEU A 95 -28.94 -23.81 -7.04
N PHE A 96 -28.39 -23.35 -8.17
CA PHE A 96 -28.84 -23.76 -9.51
C PHE A 96 -28.51 -25.21 -9.87
N ARG A 97 -27.55 -25.86 -9.19
CA ARG A 97 -27.22 -27.28 -9.38
C ARG A 97 -28.09 -28.22 -8.56
N SER A 98 -28.77 -27.72 -7.52
CA SER A 98 -29.64 -28.52 -6.66
C SER A 98 -31.03 -28.76 -7.25
N ASP A 99 -31.41 -28.02 -8.31
CA ASP A 99 -32.76 -28.04 -8.91
C ASP A 99 -32.83 -28.81 -10.26
N LEU A 100 -31.79 -29.60 -10.58
CA LEU A 100 -31.73 -30.52 -11.75
C LEU A 100 -31.55 -31.97 -11.29
#